data_AF-A0A1I2Z924-F1
#
_entry.id   AF-A0A1I2Z924-F1
#
_cell.length_a   1.000
_cell.length_b   1.000
_cell.length_c   1.000
_cell.angle_alpha   90.00
_cell.angle_beta   90.00
_cell.angle_gamma   90.00
#
_symmetry.space_group_name_H-M   'P 1'
#
loop_
_entity.id
_entity.type
_entity.pdbx_description
1 polymer ?
#
loop_
_entity_poly.entity_id
_entity_poly.type
_entity_poly.pdbx_seq_one_letter_code
_entity_poly.pdbx_strand_id
1 'polypeptide(L)'
;MLTISKYQRDQRGSILPIMAVVIIILFAVSAIAIDFARRNIAAEKLQTAGDAASLAGAMSATRYVKLEIDPGKYKTTCHRNHKSYPCCKSCGDKFTVTGKESELIDQKGYKDYLCNCGGGSVKILDRWVEYKGNNAENAAIMFFNLNKPREMNSAQGGQSAINDIKIFSNRSDPRYPSVLVRSTGKIKTIMMNSLNKLFPGVDFTYLNASKCSQGGSFYYDLNGRWHKAAEEGCD
;
A
#
# COMPACT_ATOMS: atom_id res chain seq x y z
N MET A 1 -57.32 1.78 44.28
CA MET A 1 -56.53 2.98 44.60
C MET A 1 -56.10 2.90 46.06
N LEU A 2 -54.98 2.23 46.35
CA LEU A 2 -54.27 2.21 47.64
C LEU A 2 -53.05 1.30 47.44
N THR A 3 -51.90 1.72 47.97
CA THR A 3 -50.54 1.10 47.96
C THR A 3 -49.47 1.65 47.00
N ILE A 4 -49.44 2.96 46.74
CA ILE A 4 -48.20 3.65 46.28
C ILE A 4 -47.55 4.49 47.40
N SER A 5 -48.19 4.68 48.56
CA SER A 5 -47.71 5.66 49.56
C SER A 5 -46.80 5.12 50.67
N LYS A 6 -46.41 3.82 50.67
CA LYS A 6 -45.51 3.27 51.72
C LYS A 6 -44.04 3.19 51.35
N TYR A 7 -43.65 3.49 50.10
CA TYR A 7 -42.24 3.43 49.70
C TYR A 7 -41.46 4.73 49.98
N GLN A 8 -42.11 5.79 50.46
CA GLN A 8 -41.49 7.13 50.62
C GLN A 8 -40.97 7.45 52.02
N ARG A 9 -40.93 6.50 52.96
CA ARG A 9 -40.56 6.80 54.37
C ARG A 9 -39.53 5.85 54.99
N ASP A 10 -38.64 5.28 54.18
CA ASP A 10 -37.49 4.58 54.72
C ASP A 10 -36.25 4.85 53.86
N GLN A 11 -35.37 5.74 54.35
CA GLN A 11 -34.12 6.08 53.66
C GLN A 11 -33.17 4.89 53.50
N ARG A 12 -33.45 3.75 54.18
CA ARG A 12 -32.73 2.48 54.02
C ARG A 12 -33.20 1.65 52.81
N GLY A 13 -34.39 1.90 52.27
CA GLY A 13 -34.94 1.17 51.10
C GLY A 13 -34.55 1.74 49.73
N SER A 14 -33.97 2.95 49.70
CA SER A 14 -33.54 3.62 48.47
C SER A 14 -32.17 3.15 47.96
N ILE A 15 -31.39 2.44 48.79
CA ILE A 15 -30.03 2.03 48.43
C ILE A 15 -30.03 0.95 47.34
N LEU A 16 -31.02 0.04 47.35
CA LEU A 16 -31.16 -1.04 46.37
C LEU A 16 -31.40 -0.53 44.94
N PRO A 17 -32.38 0.36 44.66
CA PRO A 17 -32.58 0.88 43.30
C PRO A 17 -31.40 1.74 42.84
N ILE A 18 -30.78 2.53 43.72
CA ILE A 18 -29.59 3.32 43.36
C ILE A 18 -28.43 2.41 42.97
N MET A 19 -28.13 1.37 43.76
CA MET A 19 -27.09 0.39 43.43
C MET A 19 -27.38 -0.34 42.13
N ALA A 20 -28.64 -0.72 41.87
CA ALA A 20 -29.03 -1.35 40.62
C ALA A 20 -28.75 -0.44 39.41
N VAL A 21 -29.09 0.85 39.50
CA VAL A 21 -28.80 1.84 38.45
C VAL A 21 -27.31 1.99 38.22
N VAL A 22 -26.51 2.10 39.29
CA VAL A 22 -25.04 2.21 39.18
C VAL A 22 -24.44 0.98 38.51
N ILE A 23 -24.89 -0.22 38.87
CA ILE A 23 -24.43 -1.48 38.26
C ILE A 23 -24.77 -1.51 36.76
N ILE A 24 -25.97 -1.11 36.37
CA ILE A 24 -26.36 -1.04 34.95
C ILE A 24 -25.46 -0.07 34.17
N ILE A 25 -25.16 1.10 34.76
CA ILE A 25 -24.26 2.08 34.14
C ILE A 25 -22.85 1.49 33.98
N LEU A 26 -22.32 0.82 35.00
CA LEU A 26 -21.00 0.16 34.93
C LEU A 26 -20.94 -0.91 33.84
N PHE A 27 -22.01 -1.71 33.69
CA PHE A 27 -22.11 -2.69 32.61
C PHE A 27 -22.18 -2.03 31.24
N ALA A 28 -22.94 -0.94 31.09
CA ALA A 28 -23.03 -0.21 29.83
C ALA A 28 -21.69 0.38 29.41
N VAL A 29 -20.94 0.98 30.34
CA VAL A 29 -19.58 1.50 30.07
C VAL A 29 -18.63 0.37 29.68
N SER A 30 -18.69 -0.76 30.40
CA SER A 30 -17.85 -1.93 30.09
C SER A 30 -18.17 -2.51 28.70
N ALA A 31 -19.45 -2.58 28.34
CA ALA A 31 -19.91 -3.02 27.02
C ALA A 31 -19.33 -2.15 25.90
N ILE A 32 -19.39 -0.82 26.06
CA ILE A 32 -18.82 0.15 25.12
C ILE A 32 -17.30 -0.06 25.01
N ALA A 33 -16.61 -0.17 26.14
CA ALA A 33 -15.15 -0.35 26.16
C ALA A 33 -14.71 -1.62 25.41
N ILE A 34 -15.41 -2.74 25.60
CA ILE A 34 -15.09 -4.02 24.95
C ILE A 34 -15.26 -3.92 23.42
N ASP A 35 -16.39 -3.42 22.94
CA ASP A 35 -16.63 -3.31 21.49
C ASP A 35 -15.71 -2.28 20.84
N PHE A 36 -15.37 -1.19 21.53
CA PHE A 36 -14.39 -0.22 21.05
C PHE A 36 -12.97 -0.82 20.96
N ALA A 37 -12.56 -1.62 21.95
CA ALA A 37 -11.29 -2.34 21.92
C ALA A 37 -11.24 -3.31 20.72
N ARG A 38 -12.31 -4.08 20.50
CA ARG A 38 -12.43 -4.98 19.33
C ARG A 38 -12.36 -4.21 18.02
N ARG A 39 -13.04 -3.07 17.93
CA ARG A 39 -12.99 -2.19 16.75
C ARG A 39 -11.58 -1.70 16.47
N ASN A 40 -10.82 -1.28 17.49
CA ASN A 40 -9.45 -0.81 17.28
C ASN A 40 -8.53 -1.93 16.81
N ILE A 41 -8.62 -3.12 17.38
CA ILE A 41 -7.88 -4.30 16.89
C ILE A 41 -8.22 -4.60 15.43
N ALA A 42 -9.51 -4.60 15.08
CA ALA A 42 -9.94 -4.85 13.71
C ALA A 42 -9.51 -3.73 12.75
N ALA A 43 -9.48 -2.47 13.21
CA ALA A 43 -8.99 -1.34 12.43
C ALA A 43 -7.49 -1.43 12.15
N GLU A 44 -6.68 -1.91 13.08
CA GLU A 44 -5.25 -2.16 12.84
C GLU A 44 -5.03 -3.30 11.84
N LYS A 45 -5.82 -4.38 11.92
CA LYS A 45 -5.79 -5.42 10.88
C LYS A 45 -6.22 -4.89 9.52
N LEU A 46 -7.18 -3.97 9.48
CA LEU A 46 -7.60 -3.29 8.24
C LEU A 46 -6.47 -2.43 7.67
N GLN A 47 -5.72 -1.73 8.53
CA GLN A 47 -4.50 -1.00 8.13
C GLN A 47 -3.48 -1.97 7.53
N THR A 48 -3.19 -3.09 8.19
CA THR A 48 -2.27 -4.11 7.66
C THR A 48 -2.72 -4.64 6.30
N ALA A 49 -4.02 -4.87 6.10
CA ALA A 49 -4.56 -5.29 4.81
C ALA A 49 -4.38 -4.21 3.73
N GLY A 50 -4.61 -2.94 4.09
CA GLY A 50 -4.36 -1.79 3.23
C GLY A 50 -2.88 -1.63 2.86
N ASP A 51 -1.97 -1.80 3.82
CA ASP A 51 -0.52 -1.68 3.63
C ASP A 51 0.00 -2.81 2.72
N ALA A 52 -0.50 -4.03 2.92
CA ALA A 52 -0.19 -5.15 2.02
C ALA A 52 -0.71 -4.90 0.60
N ALA A 53 -1.92 -4.33 0.46
CA ALA A 53 -2.51 -4.01 -0.82
C ALA A 53 -1.76 -2.89 -1.56
N SER A 54 -1.45 -1.80 -0.86
CA SER A 54 -0.73 -0.65 -1.44
C SER A 54 0.70 -1.05 -1.83
N LEU A 55 1.38 -1.85 -1.01
CA LEU A 55 2.69 -2.41 -1.32
C LEU A 55 2.65 -3.35 -2.53
N ALA A 56 1.68 -4.27 -2.59
CA ALA A 56 1.53 -5.17 -3.72
C ALA A 56 1.26 -4.40 -5.03
N GLY A 57 0.41 -3.36 -4.96
CA GLY A 57 0.19 -2.44 -6.07
C GLY A 57 1.49 -1.76 -6.51
N ALA A 58 2.28 -1.24 -5.57
CA ALA A 58 3.57 -0.61 -5.82
C ALA A 58 4.60 -1.58 -6.43
N MET A 59 4.60 -2.84 -6.00
CA MET A 59 5.52 -3.87 -6.52
C MET A 59 5.16 -4.35 -7.93
N SER A 60 3.94 -4.11 -8.41
CA SER A 60 3.54 -4.47 -9.78
C SER A 60 4.21 -3.60 -10.87
N ALA A 61 4.89 -2.54 -10.46
CA ALA A 61 5.46 -1.56 -11.34
C ALA A 61 6.67 -2.10 -12.11
N THR A 62 6.78 -1.74 -13.40
CA THR A 62 7.91 -2.13 -14.25
C THR A 62 8.98 -1.03 -14.23
N ARG A 63 10.24 -1.41 -14.01
CA ARG A 63 11.38 -0.49 -14.07
C ARG A 63 11.91 -0.34 -15.49
N TYR A 64 12.14 0.90 -15.89
CA TYR A 64 12.66 1.28 -17.20
C TYR A 64 13.95 2.08 -17.06
N VAL A 65 14.78 1.97 -18.10
CA VAL A 65 16.08 2.63 -18.15
C VAL A 65 16.34 3.18 -19.54
N LYS A 66 16.93 4.36 -19.60
CA LYS A 66 17.51 4.96 -20.81
C LYS A 66 19.03 4.95 -20.68
N LEU A 67 19.70 4.32 -21.61
CA LEU A 67 21.15 4.17 -21.66
C LEU A 67 21.71 4.97 -22.83
N GLU A 68 22.87 5.59 -22.63
CA GLU A 68 23.79 6.00 -23.67
C GLU A 68 24.87 4.92 -23.78
N ILE A 69 24.99 4.34 -24.97
CA ILE A 69 25.93 3.25 -25.25
C ILE A 69 26.96 3.77 -26.24
N ASP A 70 28.22 3.64 -25.87
CA ASP A 70 29.36 3.70 -26.78
C ASP A 70 29.65 2.27 -27.26
N PRO A 71 29.42 1.93 -28.55
CA PRO A 71 29.61 0.57 -29.05
C PRO A 71 31.09 0.15 -29.06
N GLY A 72 32.03 1.09 -28.88
CA GLY A 72 33.45 0.80 -28.86
C GLY A 72 33.99 0.47 -30.25
N LYS A 73 34.89 -0.52 -30.33
CA LYS A 73 35.61 -0.83 -31.58
C LYS A 73 35.47 -2.30 -31.97
N TYR A 74 35.44 -2.57 -33.27
CA TYR A 74 35.48 -3.93 -33.83
C TYR A 74 36.85 -4.25 -34.44
N LYS A 75 37.20 -5.54 -34.43
CA LYS A 75 38.45 -6.02 -35.00
C LYS A 75 38.33 -6.11 -36.51
N THR A 76 39.26 -5.49 -37.22
CA THR A 76 39.36 -5.54 -38.68
C THR A 76 40.83 -5.61 -39.10
N THR A 77 41.07 -5.76 -40.39
CA THR A 77 42.41 -5.79 -40.96
C THR A 77 42.77 -4.38 -41.47
N CYS A 78 43.87 -3.84 -40.96
CA CYS A 78 44.46 -2.59 -41.46
C CYS A 78 45.67 -2.90 -42.34
N HIS A 79 45.89 -2.05 -43.34
CA HIS A 79 47.05 -2.12 -44.22
C HIS A 79 47.94 -0.90 -44.00
N ARG A 80 49.24 -1.14 -43.72
CA ARG A 80 50.28 -0.11 -43.68
C ARG A 80 51.54 -0.68 -44.31
N ASN A 81 52.12 0.01 -45.30
CA ASN A 81 53.32 -0.41 -46.03
C ASN A 81 53.24 -1.85 -46.59
N HIS A 82 52.15 -2.19 -47.29
CA HIS A 82 51.90 -3.53 -47.86
C HIS A 82 51.85 -4.69 -46.84
N LYS A 83 51.83 -4.42 -45.53
CA LYS A 83 51.63 -5.43 -44.48
C LYS A 83 50.23 -5.31 -43.87
N SER A 84 49.56 -6.45 -43.72
CA SER A 84 48.27 -6.59 -43.05
C SER A 84 48.48 -6.87 -41.56
N TYR A 85 47.81 -6.12 -40.69
CA TYR A 85 47.84 -6.36 -39.25
C TYR A 85 46.44 -6.17 -38.64
N PRO A 86 46.11 -6.89 -37.56
CA PRO A 86 44.85 -6.70 -36.85
C PRO A 86 44.81 -5.31 -36.20
N CYS A 87 43.73 -4.58 -36.43
CA CYS A 87 43.48 -3.26 -35.83
C CYS A 87 42.03 -3.16 -35.35
N CYS A 88 41.77 -2.18 -34.47
CA CYS A 88 40.43 -1.88 -33.99
C CYS A 88 39.89 -0.62 -34.69
N LYS A 89 38.75 -0.71 -35.38
CA LYS A 89 38.02 0.45 -35.94
C LYS A 89 36.76 0.75 -35.13
N SER A 90 36.34 2.02 -35.08
CA SER A 90 35.12 2.43 -34.37
C SER A 90 33.89 1.74 -34.93
N CYS A 91 33.01 1.28 -34.06
CA CYS A 91 31.71 0.71 -34.44
C CYS A 91 30.64 1.75 -34.75
N GLY A 92 30.91 3.02 -34.49
CA GLY A 92 29.98 4.12 -34.71
C GLY A 92 30.04 5.13 -33.57
N ASP A 93 29.16 6.10 -33.64
CA ASP A 93 28.99 7.09 -32.58
C ASP A 93 28.12 6.53 -31.44
N LYS A 94 28.14 7.24 -30.31
CA LYS A 94 27.29 6.92 -29.17
C LYS A 94 25.82 7.06 -29.55
N PHE A 95 25.00 6.15 -29.06
CA PHE A 95 23.55 6.18 -29.30
C PHE A 95 22.78 5.84 -28.03
N THR A 96 21.48 6.16 -28.03
CA THR A 96 20.62 5.92 -26.87
C THR A 96 19.69 4.74 -27.08
N VAL A 97 19.57 3.89 -26.07
CA VAL A 97 18.65 2.76 -26.04
C VAL A 97 17.72 2.92 -24.84
N THR A 98 16.44 2.65 -25.05
CA THR A 98 15.42 2.67 -23.99
C THR A 98 14.77 1.29 -23.91
N GLY A 99 14.61 0.77 -22.70
CA GLY A 99 14.00 -0.54 -22.48
C GLY A 99 13.78 -0.83 -21.01
N LYS A 100 13.38 -2.07 -20.70
CA LYS A 100 13.25 -2.49 -19.31
C LYS A 100 14.62 -2.60 -18.67
N GLU A 101 14.70 -2.17 -17.41
CA GLU A 101 15.93 -2.30 -16.64
C GLU A 101 16.36 -3.76 -16.50
N SER A 102 15.40 -4.68 -16.35
CA SER A 102 15.67 -6.11 -16.26
C SER A 102 16.35 -6.69 -17.50
N GLU A 103 16.00 -6.19 -18.68
CA GLU A 103 16.51 -6.70 -19.96
C GLU A 103 17.86 -6.05 -20.29
N LEU A 104 17.94 -4.72 -20.15
CA LEU A 104 19.14 -3.99 -20.52
C LEU A 104 20.26 -4.13 -19.48
N ILE A 105 19.97 -4.00 -18.19
CA ILE A 105 20.96 -3.97 -17.10
C ILE A 105 21.11 -5.33 -16.42
N ASP A 106 20.02 -5.89 -15.87
CA ASP A 106 20.12 -7.09 -15.02
C ASP A 106 20.57 -8.32 -15.82
N GLN A 107 20.01 -8.50 -17.02
CA GLN A 107 20.39 -9.55 -17.96
C GLN A 107 21.61 -9.19 -18.81
N LYS A 108 22.20 -7.99 -18.63
CA LYS A 108 23.33 -7.47 -19.42
C LYS A 108 23.04 -7.38 -20.92
N GLY A 109 21.78 -7.18 -21.33
CA GLY A 109 21.40 -7.00 -22.74
C GLY A 109 22.07 -5.80 -23.41
N TYR A 110 22.56 -4.82 -22.65
CA TYR A 110 23.39 -3.74 -23.22
C TYR A 110 24.65 -4.26 -23.94
N LYS A 111 25.13 -5.47 -23.62
CA LYS A 111 26.34 -6.04 -24.22
C LYS A 111 26.18 -6.37 -25.70
N ASP A 112 24.96 -6.64 -26.15
CA ASP A 112 24.66 -6.95 -27.55
C ASP A 112 24.94 -5.74 -28.46
N TYR A 113 25.03 -4.55 -27.87
CA TYR A 113 25.36 -3.30 -28.53
C TYR A 113 26.86 -2.97 -28.53
N LEU A 114 27.70 -3.80 -27.88
CA LEU A 114 29.14 -3.57 -27.75
C LEU A 114 29.94 -4.43 -28.75
N CYS A 115 31.03 -3.85 -29.24
CA CYS A 115 31.94 -4.53 -30.15
C CYS A 115 33.13 -5.21 -29.46
N ASN A 116 33.73 -6.16 -30.19
CA ASN A 116 34.65 -7.16 -29.62
C ASN A 116 36.10 -6.70 -29.41
N CYS A 117 36.49 -5.51 -29.89
CA CYS A 117 37.85 -4.98 -29.78
C CYS A 117 38.04 -4.06 -28.56
N GLY A 118 37.00 -3.91 -27.73
CA GLY A 118 37.02 -3.12 -26.50
C GLY A 118 36.70 -1.64 -26.69
N GLY A 119 36.74 -0.89 -25.59
CA GLY A 119 36.48 0.56 -25.56
C GLY A 119 35.00 0.95 -25.46
N GLY A 120 34.09 -0.02 -25.35
CA GLY A 120 32.67 0.27 -25.12
C GLY A 120 32.41 0.77 -23.70
N SER A 121 31.49 1.72 -23.56
CA SER A 121 31.04 2.25 -22.28
C SER A 121 29.52 2.41 -22.25
N VAL A 122 28.93 2.24 -21.06
CA VAL A 122 27.50 2.38 -20.86
C VAL A 122 27.27 3.40 -19.76
N LYS A 123 26.45 4.39 -20.07
CA LYS A 123 26.04 5.44 -19.13
C LYS A 123 24.53 5.44 -19.00
N ILE A 124 24.03 5.41 -17.78
CA ILE A 124 22.61 5.54 -17.51
C ILE A 124 22.25 7.02 -17.62
N LEU A 125 21.29 7.34 -18.50
CA LEU A 125 20.79 8.70 -18.70
C LEU A 125 19.53 8.98 -17.89
N ASP A 126 18.65 7.98 -17.75
CA ASP A 126 17.40 8.12 -17.01
C ASP A 126 16.92 6.77 -16.50
N ARG A 127 16.18 6.77 -15.39
CA ARG A 127 15.49 5.61 -14.80
C ARG A 127 14.12 6.06 -14.32
N TRP A 128 13.12 5.23 -14.55
CA TRP A 128 11.77 5.50 -14.09
C TRP A 128 10.99 4.20 -13.94
N VAL A 129 9.78 4.32 -13.41
CA VAL A 129 8.89 3.22 -13.11
C VAL A 129 7.54 3.52 -13.76
N GLU A 130 6.94 2.50 -14.35
CA GLU A 130 5.60 2.60 -14.94
C GLU A 130 4.69 1.50 -14.41
N TYR A 131 3.46 1.88 -14.10
CA TYR A 131 2.39 0.96 -13.78
C TYR A 131 1.64 0.62 -15.07
N LYS A 132 1.64 -0.65 -15.46
CA LYS A 132 1.01 -1.10 -16.71
C LYS A 132 -0.44 -1.49 -16.50
N GLY A 133 -1.34 -0.83 -17.24
CA GLY A 133 -2.77 -1.13 -17.20
C GLY A 133 -3.30 -1.21 -15.77
N ASN A 134 -4.06 -2.27 -15.49
CA ASN A 134 -4.71 -2.47 -14.18
C ASN A 134 -3.90 -3.38 -13.26
N ASN A 135 -2.62 -3.65 -13.53
CA ASN A 135 -1.82 -4.60 -12.76
C ASN A 135 -1.69 -4.18 -11.28
N ALA A 136 -1.46 -2.88 -11.05
CA ALA A 136 -1.36 -2.33 -9.69
C ALA A 136 -2.66 -2.44 -8.92
N GLU A 137 -3.78 -2.14 -9.58
CA GLU A 137 -5.11 -2.22 -8.99
C GLU A 137 -5.49 -3.67 -8.66
N ASN A 138 -5.29 -4.58 -9.62
CA ASN A 138 -5.56 -6.01 -9.43
C ASN A 138 -4.70 -6.61 -8.32
N ALA A 139 -3.41 -6.26 -8.25
CA ALA A 139 -2.52 -6.69 -7.19
C ALA A 139 -3.01 -6.18 -5.82
N ALA A 140 -3.38 -4.90 -5.73
CA ALA A 140 -3.91 -4.32 -4.50
C ALA A 140 -5.21 -5.02 -4.04
N ILE A 141 -6.16 -5.23 -4.96
CA ILE A 141 -7.43 -5.91 -4.66
C ILE A 141 -7.18 -7.34 -4.18
N MET A 142 -6.33 -8.10 -4.87
CA MET A 142 -6.01 -9.48 -4.52
C MET A 142 -5.38 -9.56 -3.13
N PHE A 143 -4.37 -8.74 -2.85
CA PHE A 143 -3.69 -8.76 -1.55
C PHE A 143 -4.56 -8.24 -0.42
N PHE A 144 -5.43 -7.25 -0.66
CA PHE A 144 -6.41 -6.83 0.34
C PHE A 144 -7.37 -7.97 0.69
N ASN A 145 -7.92 -8.65 -0.32
CA ASN A 145 -8.86 -9.75 -0.11
C ASN A 145 -8.24 -10.92 0.67
N LEU A 146 -6.97 -11.23 0.43
CA LEU A 146 -6.22 -12.25 1.19
C LEU A 146 -5.99 -11.86 2.66
N ASN A 147 -5.86 -10.56 2.93
CA ASN A 147 -5.55 -10.04 4.26
C ASN A 147 -6.77 -9.44 4.98
N LYS A 148 -8.00 -9.68 4.49
CA LYS A 148 -9.21 -9.14 5.11
C LYS A 148 -9.31 -9.52 6.60
N PRO A 149 -9.57 -8.55 7.50
CA PRO A 149 -9.81 -8.85 8.91
C PRO A 149 -11.01 -9.79 9.06
N ARG A 150 -10.84 -10.87 9.82
CA ARG A 150 -11.90 -11.86 10.05
C ARG A 150 -13.12 -11.23 10.72
N GLU A 151 -12.88 -10.27 11.61
CA GLU A 151 -13.88 -9.50 12.36
C GLU A 151 -14.73 -8.57 11.47
N MET A 152 -14.23 -8.24 10.28
CA MET A 152 -14.91 -7.42 9.29
C MET A 152 -15.33 -8.24 8.06
N ASN A 153 -15.44 -9.56 8.21
CA ASN A 153 -15.99 -10.43 7.18
C ASN A 153 -17.51 -10.59 7.36
N SER A 154 -18.24 -10.79 6.27
CA SER A 154 -19.68 -11.02 6.25
C SER A 154 -20.08 -12.23 7.10
N ALA A 155 -19.23 -13.26 7.17
CA ALA A 155 -19.42 -14.43 8.02
C ALA A 155 -19.51 -14.09 9.53
N GLN A 156 -18.85 -13.02 9.98
CA GLN A 156 -18.94 -12.52 11.36
C GLN A 156 -19.94 -11.35 11.51
N GLY A 157 -20.72 -11.08 10.46
CA GLY A 157 -21.65 -9.96 10.39
C GLY A 157 -20.99 -8.61 10.14
N GLY A 158 -19.70 -8.56 9.84
CA GLY A 158 -18.98 -7.35 9.44
C GLY A 158 -18.88 -7.18 7.93
N GLN A 159 -18.20 -6.14 7.47
CA GLN A 159 -17.88 -5.94 6.06
C GLN A 159 -16.58 -5.16 5.90
N SER A 160 -15.72 -5.50 4.95
CA SER A 160 -14.57 -4.69 4.57
C SER A 160 -14.40 -4.62 3.06
N ALA A 161 -13.99 -3.45 2.58
CA ALA A 161 -13.81 -3.17 1.17
C ALA A 161 -12.72 -2.11 0.96
N ILE A 162 -12.14 -2.12 -0.24
CA ILE A 162 -11.40 -0.98 -0.75
C ILE A 162 -12.42 0.00 -1.32
N ASN A 163 -12.31 1.27 -0.93
CA ASN A 163 -13.15 2.35 -1.44
C ASN A 163 -12.53 3.02 -2.67
N ASP A 164 -11.21 3.15 -2.67
CA ASP A 164 -10.47 3.93 -3.67
C ASP A 164 -9.04 3.40 -3.80
N ILE A 165 -8.53 3.35 -5.03
CA ILE A 165 -7.15 3.02 -5.35
C ILE A 165 -6.63 4.13 -6.26
N LYS A 166 -5.60 4.84 -5.80
CA LYS A 166 -4.94 5.89 -6.58
C LYS A 166 -3.52 5.48 -6.91
N ILE A 167 -3.20 5.52 -8.20
CA ILE A 167 -1.86 5.19 -8.70
C ILE A 167 -1.18 6.49 -9.11
N PHE A 168 -0.09 6.83 -8.44
CA PHE A 168 0.72 8.00 -8.76
C PHE A 168 1.83 7.60 -9.73
N SER A 169 1.54 7.74 -11.03
CA SER A 169 2.44 7.42 -12.15
C SER A 169 3.12 8.66 -12.78
N ASN A 170 2.65 9.88 -12.46
CA ASN A 170 3.22 11.11 -12.99
C ASN A 170 4.47 11.53 -12.20
N ARG A 171 5.62 11.59 -12.88
CA ARG A 171 6.93 11.98 -12.30
C ARG A 171 6.95 13.36 -11.66
N SER A 172 6.05 14.26 -12.06
CA SER A 172 5.93 15.61 -11.48
C SER A 172 5.12 15.63 -10.19
N ASP A 173 4.40 14.56 -9.85
CA ASP A 173 3.66 14.47 -8.58
C ASP A 173 4.64 14.09 -7.45
N PRO A 174 4.66 14.82 -6.32
CA PRO A 174 5.54 14.48 -5.19
C PRO A 174 5.26 13.09 -4.58
N ARG A 175 4.09 12.51 -4.83
CA ARG A 175 3.70 11.16 -4.39
C ARG A 175 4.13 10.08 -5.39
N TYR A 176 4.72 10.43 -6.53
CA TYR A 176 5.28 9.44 -7.44
C TYR A 176 6.62 8.87 -6.92
N PRO A 177 6.91 7.58 -7.14
CA PRO A 177 6.01 6.53 -7.62
C PRO A 177 5.36 5.81 -6.44
N SER A 178 4.03 5.84 -6.33
CA SER A 178 3.32 5.11 -5.27
C SER A 178 1.91 4.70 -5.65
N VAL A 179 1.36 3.76 -4.87
CA VAL A 179 -0.04 3.33 -4.91
C VAL A 179 -0.65 3.60 -3.55
N LEU A 180 -1.79 4.29 -3.54
CA LEU A 180 -2.57 4.60 -2.35
C LEU A 180 -3.86 3.79 -2.37
N VAL A 181 -4.19 3.20 -1.24
CA VAL A 181 -5.38 2.36 -1.03
C VAL A 181 -6.15 2.91 0.15
N ARG A 182 -7.40 3.29 -0.07
CA ARG A 182 -8.35 3.65 1.00
C ARG A 182 -9.27 2.48 1.25
N SER A 183 -9.32 2.01 2.49
CA SER A 183 -10.15 0.88 2.86
C SER A 183 -11.12 1.25 3.99
N THR A 184 -12.30 0.66 3.94
CA THR A 184 -13.28 0.78 5.02
C THR A 184 -13.69 -0.59 5.54
N GLY A 185 -14.09 -0.59 6.81
CA GLY A 185 -14.52 -1.75 7.53
C GLY A 185 -15.68 -1.43 8.47
N LYS A 186 -16.56 -2.40 8.65
CA LYS A 186 -17.65 -2.40 9.63
C LYS A 186 -17.53 -3.65 10.48
N ILE A 187 -17.57 -3.48 11.79
CA ILE A 187 -17.60 -4.58 12.76
C ILE A 187 -18.95 -4.59 13.47
N LYS A 188 -19.54 -5.77 13.62
CA LYS A 188 -20.76 -5.96 14.40
C LYS A 188 -20.44 -5.90 15.90
N THR A 189 -21.15 -5.04 16.62
CA THR A 189 -21.03 -4.97 18.08
C THR A 189 -21.71 -6.18 18.72
N ILE A 190 -21.14 -6.66 19.83
CA ILE A 190 -21.72 -7.78 20.58
C ILE A 190 -22.47 -7.24 21.80
N MET A 191 -21.81 -6.37 22.57
CA MET A 191 -22.33 -5.89 23.84
C MET A 191 -23.14 -4.61 23.65
N MET A 192 -22.67 -3.69 22.81
CA MET A 192 -23.38 -2.43 22.56
C MET A 192 -24.72 -2.65 21.85
N ASN A 193 -24.87 -3.70 21.03
CA ASN A 193 -26.16 -4.05 20.42
C ASN A 193 -27.24 -4.33 21.47
N SER A 194 -26.87 -4.79 22.68
CA SER A 194 -27.82 -4.98 23.78
C SER A 194 -28.35 -3.66 24.34
N LEU A 195 -27.59 -2.56 24.20
CA LEU A 195 -27.99 -1.21 24.61
C LEU A 195 -29.07 -0.61 23.71
N ASN A 196 -29.25 -1.11 22.48
CA ASN A 196 -30.34 -0.69 21.60
C ASN A 196 -31.73 -0.88 22.24
N LYS A 197 -31.87 -1.88 23.12
CA LYS A 197 -33.11 -2.12 23.87
C LYS A 197 -33.34 -1.10 25.00
N LEU A 198 -32.27 -0.50 25.51
CA LEU A 198 -32.32 0.49 26.60
C LEU A 198 -32.44 1.92 26.08
N PHE A 199 -31.92 2.19 24.88
CA PHE A 199 -31.91 3.51 24.25
C PHE A 199 -32.53 3.44 22.84
N PRO A 200 -33.88 3.37 22.73
CA PRO A 200 -34.55 3.33 21.44
C PRO A 200 -34.25 4.61 20.63
N GLY A 201 -33.87 4.45 19.36
CA GLY A 201 -33.50 5.54 18.46
C GLY A 201 -32.00 5.70 18.20
N VAL A 202 -31.15 4.95 18.90
CA VAL A 202 -29.70 4.88 18.62
C VAL A 202 -29.37 3.51 18.02
N ASP A 203 -28.59 3.49 16.93
CA ASP A 203 -28.10 2.25 16.32
C ASP A 203 -26.67 1.96 16.76
N PHE A 204 -26.54 1.08 17.75
CA PHE A 204 -25.25 0.57 18.20
C PHE A 204 -24.82 -0.71 17.50
N THR A 205 -25.48 -1.14 16.41
CA THR A 205 -25.25 -2.48 15.81
C THR A 205 -23.87 -2.60 15.17
N TYR A 206 -23.32 -1.50 14.66
CA TYR A 206 -22.06 -1.50 13.92
C TYR A 206 -21.13 -0.37 14.34
N LEU A 207 -19.83 -0.67 14.33
CA LEU A 207 -18.79 0.35 14.40
C LEU A 207 -18.01 0.38 13.10
N ASN A 208 -17.73 1.58 12.60
CA ASN A 208 -17.01 1.78 11.35
C ASN A 208 -15.51 2.06 11.62
N ALA A 209 -14.68 1.64 10.68
CA ALA A 209 -13.27 1.98 10.59
C ALA A 209 -12.95 2.38 9.15
N SER A 210 -12.09 3.36 9.00
CA SER A 210 -11.53 3.78 7.71
C SER A 210 -10.03 3.91 7.90
N LYS A 211 -9.26 3.42 6.93
CA LYS A 211 -7.80 3.45 6.93
C LYS A 211 -7.28 3.82 5.55
N CYS A 212 -6.16 4.52 5.53
CA CYS A 212 -5.45 4.88 4.32
C CYS A 212 -4.04 4.28 4.40
N SER A 213 -3.62 3.68 3.31
CA SER A 213 -2.33 3.01 3.18
C SER A 213 -1.68 3.43 1.88
N GLN A 214 -0.37 3.64 1.90
CA GLN A 214 0.41 4.01 0.72
C GLN A 214 1.66 3.14 0.62
N GLY A 215 1.88 2.59 -0.57
CA GLY A 215 3.05 1.79 -0.90
C GLY A 215 3.88 2.51 -1.96
N GLY A 216 5.16 2.72 -1.69
CA GLY A 216 6.09 3.33 -2.65
C GLY A 216 6.78 2.27 -3.51
N SER A 217 6.99 2.58 -4.79
CA SER A 217 7.99 1.88 -5.61
C SER A 217 9.33 2.61 -5.49
N PHE A 218 10.42 1.92 -5.75
CA PHE A 218 11.76 2.51 -5.70
C PHE A 218 12.64 2.03 -6.86
N TYR A 219 13.52 2.92 -7.29
CA TYR A 219 14.62 2.68 -8.21
C TYR A 219 15.84 3.50 -7.76
N TYR A 220 17.04 3.05 -8.14
CA TYR A 220 18.28 3.78 -7.83
C TYR A 220 18.43 4.98 -8.76
N ASP A 221 18.68 6.17 -8.21
CA ASP A 221 19.06 7.34 -8.99
C ASP A 221 20.40 7.10 -9.71
N LEU A 222 20.66 7.91 -10.75
CA LEU A 222 21.88 7.90 -11.56
C LEU A 222 23.16 8.06 -10.73
N ASN A 223 23.05 8.67 -9.55
CA ASN A 223 24.14 8.89 -8.60
C ASN A 223 24.28 7.79 -7.53
N GLY A 224 23.53 6.69 -7.64
CA GLY A 224 23.52 5.61 -6.64
C GLY A 224 22.85 5.98 -5.31
N ARG A 225 22.17 7.14 -5.24
CA ARG A 225 21.35 7.54 -4.10
C ARG A 225 19.91 7.02 -4.27
N TRP A 226 19.23 6.77 -3.16
CA TRP A 226 17.80 6.47 -3.18
C TRP A 226 17.04 7.67 -3.74
N HIS A 227 16.10 7.41 -4.66
CA HIS A 227 15.10 8.43 -5.01
C HIS A 227 14.24 8.72 -3.77
N LYS A 228 13.85 10.00 -3.63
CA LYS A 228 12.94 10.51 -2.58
C LYS A 228 11.75 9.55 -2.44
N ALA A 229 11.53 9.05 -1.22
CA ALA A 229 10.32 8.30 -0.91
C ALA A 229 9.11 9.18 -1.27
N ALA A 230 8.09 8.58 -1.89
CA ALA A 230 6.85 9.29 -2.20
C ALA A 230 6.36 10.04 -0.96
N GLU A 231 5.98 11.31 -1.13
CA GLU A 231 5.37 12.06 -0.03
C GLU A 231 4.07 11.37 0.43
N GLU A 232 3.71 11.57 1.70
CA GLU A 232 2.48 11.01 2.24
C GLU A 232 1.26 11.58 1.50
N GLY A 233 0.39 10.70 1.02
CA GLY A 233 -0.87 11.05 0.35
C GLY A 233 -2.11 10.68 1.17
N CYS A 234 -1.90 10.12 2.37
CA CYS A 234 -2.95 9.76 3.30
C CYS A 234 -3.28 10.93 4.23
N ASP A 235 -3.87 11.98 3.66
CA ASP A 235 -4.50 13.09 4.37
C ASP A 235 -5.96 12.77 4.75
#